data_AF-A0A9E2I3G1-F1
#
_entry.id   AF-A0A9E2I3G1-F1
#
_cell.length_a   1.000
_cell.length_b   1.000
_cell.length_c   1.000
_cell.angle_alpha   90.00
_cell.angle_beta   90.00
_cell.angle_gamma   90.00
#
_symmetry.space_group_name_H-M   'P 1'
#
loop_
_entity.id
_entity.type
_entity.pdbx_description
1 polymer ?
#
loop_
_entity_poly.entity_id
_entity_poly.type
_entity_poly.pdbx_seq_one_letter_code
_entity_poly.pdbx_strand_id
1 'polypeptide(L)'
;MIDDAFITFQYARNLRDYHTWGFFPGYTTNTATSPLNVILTAFAGVFVSDLVEAAIWLAVVEALAMFGLLMLISRKVFGGYYFGAISFIAVMANPLLMSSLGLETLLYTVFMVASIYFFLAQRWYILAVVLALLTLTRPDGVLLFVLMLWFVGDEMGSSLKLKLKFLALYVICLLPWYLFSWIHLGSFLPDTFFLKFNQNWGGIDYLKGIFLYIYKFPFFMLISFILAPLGFLYIIREKGNSHRLARVLWIFGMLHFIGYA
;
A
#
# COMPACT_ATOMS: atom_id res chain seq x y z
N MET A 1 -12.49 10.27 5.50
CA MET A 1 -12.67 9.12 4.59
C MET A 1 -13.54 9.48 3.40
N ILE A 2 -14.82 9.89 3.58
CA ILE A 2 -15.65 10.36 2.44
C ILE A 2 -14.99 11.54 1.72
N ASP A 3 -14.52 12.52 2.48
CA ASP A 3 -13.84 13.71 1.92
C ASP A 3 -12.54 13.35 1.16
N ASP A 4 -11.76 12.38 1.67
CA ASP A 4 -10.52 11.92 1.05
C ASP A 4 -10.78 11.18 -0.27
N ALA A 5 -11.84 10.38 -0.32
CA ALA A 5 -12.27 9.68 -1.53
C ALA A 5 -12.76 10.67 -2.57
N PHE A 6 -13.49 11.71 -2.14
CA PHE A 6 -13.94 12.78 -3.03
C PHE A 6 -12.78 13.51 -3.71
N ILE A 7 -11.70 13.83 -2.99
CA ILE A 7 -10.49 14.42 -3.58
C ILE A 7 -9.93 13.51 -4.68
N THR A 8 -9.80 12.21 -4.40
CA THR A 8 -9.29 11.22 -5.37
C THR A 8 -10.18 11.15 -6.62
N PHE A 9 -11.50 11.09 -6.44
CA PHE A 9 -12.44 11.06 -7.55
C PHE A 9 -12.43 12.36 -8.36
N GLN A 10 -12.28 13.51 -7.71
CA GLN A 10 -12.18 14.78 -8.42
C GLN A 10 -10.91 14.85 -9.28
N TYR A 11 -9.77 14.40 -8.76
CA TYR A 11 -8.54 14.28 -9.53
C TYR A 11 -8.69 13.29 -10.70
N ALA A 12 -9.30 12.13 -10.46
CA ALA A 12 -9.52 11.13 -11.51
C ALA A 12 -10.45 11.67 -12.61
N ARG A 13 -11.50 12.40 -12.25
CA ARG A 13 -12.39 13.09 -13.19
C ARG A 13 -11.63 14.11 -14.04
N ASN A 14 -10.82 14.96 -13.38
CA ASN A 14 -10.12 16.01 -14.09
C ASN A 14 -9.03 15.47 -15.02
N LEU A 15 -8.40 14.37 -14.64
CA LEU A 15 -7.47 13.66 -15.50
C LEU A 15 -8.18 13.05 -16.71
N ARG A 16 -9.35 12.42 -16.52
CA ARG A 16 -10.14 11.78 -17.57
C ARG A 16 -10.75 12.80 -18.56
N ASP A 17 -11.44 13.82 -18.03
CA ASP A 17 -12.30 14.70 -18.83
C ASP A 17 -11.54 15.94 -19.33
N TYR A 18 -10.57 16.44 -18.56
CA TYR A 18 -9.88 17.70 -18.81
C TYR A 18 -8.37 17.55 -18.99
N HIS A 19 -7.83 16.32 -18.98
CA HIS A 19 -6.39 16.04 -19.07
C HIS A 19 -5.55 16.84 -18.07
N THR A 20 -6.16 17.22 -16.94
CA THR A 20 -5.56 18.11 -15.94
C THR A 20 -5.26 17.33 -14.67
N TRP A 21 -4.01 17.37 -14.21
CA TRP A 21 -3.64 16.86 -12.89
C TRP A 21 -3.89 17.92 -11.81
N GLY A 22 -5.11 17.99 -11.29
CA GLY A 22 -5.44 18.93 -10.22
C GLY A 22 -6.88 18.81 -9.73
N PHE A 23 -7.21 19.54 -8.65
CA PHE A 23 -8.56 19.52 -8.07
C PHE A 23 -9.57 20.34 -8.90
N PHE A 24 -9.14 21.44 -9.51
CA PHE A 24 -9.97 22.26 -10.40
C PHE A 24 -9.54 22.07 -11.86
N PRO A 25 -10.47 21.94 -12.82
CA PRO A 25 -10.14 21.89 -14.24
C PRO A 25 -9.29 23.10 -14.67
N GLY A 26 -8.23 22.86 -15.44
CA GLY A 26 -7.31 23.91 -15.90
C GLY A 26 -6.27 24.38 -14.87
N TYR A 27 -6.34 23.95 -13.61
CA TYR A 27 -5.36 24.28 -12.58
C TYR A 27 -4.64 23.03 -12.10
N THR A 28 -3.34 22.96 -12.33
CA THR A 28 -2.51 21.86 -11.84
C THR A 28 -2.18 22.03 -10.37
N THR A 29 -2.33 20.97 -9.57
CA THR A 29 -2.05 20.99 -8.13
C THR A 29 -1.41 19.66 -7.69
N ASN A 30 -0.46 19.69 -6.76
CA ASN A 30 0.22 18.49 -6.25
C ASN A 30 -0.32 18.02 -4.90
N THR A 31 -1.65 17.94 -4.73
CA THR A 31 -2.25 17.57 -3.42
C THR A 31 -2.63 16.09 -3.30
N ALA A 32 -2.65 15.34 -4.41
CA ALA A 32 -2.95 13.92 -4.41
C ALA A 32 -1.76 13.08 -3.89
N THR A 33 -1.94 12.41 -2.75
CA THR A 33 -0.89 11.56 -2.14
C THR A 33 -0.78 10.16 -2.72
N SER A 34 -1.72 9.77 -3.59
CA SER A 34 -1.78 8.44 -4.21
C SER A 34 -1.94 8.55 -5.73
N PRO A 35 -0.88 8.94 -6.45
CA PRO A 35 -0.97 9.15 -7.88
C PRO A 35 -1.36 7.89 -8.65
N LEU A 36 -0.88 6.70 -8.22
CA LEU A 36 -1.27 5.46 -8.88
C LEU A 36 -2.78 5.18 -8.73
N ASN A 37 -3.35 5.42 -7.55
CA ASN A 37 -4.78 5.22 -7.34
C ASN A 37 -5.63 6.17 -8.20
N VAL A 38 -5.22 7.44 -8.31
CA VAL A 38 -5.85 8.42 -9.21
C VAL A 38 -5.80 7.95 -10.66
N ILE A 39 -4.63 7.53 -11.15
CA ILE A 39 -4.44 7.08 -12.53
C ILE A 39 -5.30 5.84 -12.83
N LEU A 40 -5.29 4.84 -11.94
CA LEU A 40 -6.06 3.62 -12.11
C LEU A 40 -7.56 3.89 -12.06
N THR A 41 -8.02 4.77 -11.17
CA THR A 41 -9.43 5.17 -11.07
C THR A 41 -9.86 5.95 -12.31
N ALA A 42 -9.03 6.88 -12.81
CA ALA A 42 -9.31 7.63 -14.04
C ALA A 42 -9.39 6.69 -15.25
N PHE A 43 -8.46 5.73 -15.34
CA PHE A 43 -8.43 4.71 -16.40
C PHE A 43 -9.66 3.80 -16.34
N ALA A 44 -10.04 3.31 -15.17
CA ALA A 44 -11.28 2.54 -14.98
C ALA A 44 -12.51 3.37 -15.39
N GLY A 45 -12.52 4.66 -15.06
CA GLY A 45 -13.55 5.63 -15.45
C GLY A 45 -13.66 5.91 -16.95
N VAL A 46 -12.76 5.37 -17.80
CA VAL A 46 -12.93 5.37 -19.26
C VAL A 46 -13.98 4.34 -19.70
N PHE A 47 -14.14 3.26 -18.93
CA PHE A 47 -15.05 2.15 -19.26
C PHE A 47 -16.43 2.28 -18.61
N VAL A 48 -16.57 3.16 -17.63
CA VAL A 48 -17.82 3.39 -16.88
C VAL A 48 -18.08 4.88 -16.72
N SER A 49 -19.35 5.28 -16.67
CA SER A 49 -19.71 6.71 -16.63
C SER A 49 -19.42 7.35 -15.28
N ASP A 50 -19.65 6.61 -14.18
CA ASP A 50 -19.48 7.08 -12.81
C ASP A 50 -18.13 6.61 -12.22
N LEU A 51 -17.42 7.52 -11.55
CA LEU A 51 -16.15 7.20 -10.88
C LEU A 51 -16.35 6.40 -9.60
N VAL A 52 -17.53 6.47 -8.97
CA VAL A 52 -17.87 5.58 -7.86
C VAL A 52 -17.95 4.14 -8.36
N GLU A 53 -18.60 3.93 -9.52
CA GLU A 53 -18.63 2.62 -10.17
C GLU A 53 -17.22 2.16 -10.57
N ALA A 54 -16.39 3.06 -11.10
CA ALA A 54 -14.99 2.77 -11.44
C ALA A 54 -14.19 2.28 -10.22
N ALA A 55 -14.36 2.95 -9.08
CA ALA A 55 -13.71 2.58 -7.82
C ALA A 55 -14.19 1.23 -7.28
N ILE A 56 -15.48 0.90 -7.44
CA ILE A 56 -16.03 -0.42 -7.07
C ILE A 56 -15.40 -1.51 -7.94
N TRP A 57 -15.35 -1.32 -9.26
CA TRP A 57 -14.71 -2.29 -10.16
C TRP A 57 -13.23 -2.47 -9.85
N LEU A 58 -12.52 -1.37 -9.56
CA LEU A 58 -11.13 -1.42 -9.14
C LEU A 58 -10.97 -2.22 -7.83
N ALA A 59 -11.82 -1.98 -6.83
CA ALA A 59 -11.82 -2.73 -5.57
C ALA A 59 -12.12 -4.22 -5.78
N VAL A 60 -12.98 -4.60 -6.74
CA VAL A 60 -13.21 -6.01 -7.11
C VAL A 60 -11.95 -6.63 -7.69
N VAL A 61 -11.27 -5.95 -8.62
CA VAL A 61 -10.00 -6.43 -9.20
C VAL A 61 -8.92 -6.58 -8.12
N GLU A 62 -8.83 -5.61 -7.20
CA GLU A 62 -7.92 -5.66 -6.06
C GLU A 62 -8.23 -6.82 -5.12
N ALA A 63 -9.51 -7.07 -4.81
CA ALA A 63 -9.93 -8.20 -3.98
C ALA A 63 -9.61 -9.55 -4.65
N LEU A 64 -9.82 -9.68 -5.97
CA LEU A 64 -9.45 -10.88 -6.71
C LEU A 64 -7.93 -11.11 -6.74
N ALA A 65 -7.15 -10.04 -6.93
CA ALA A 65 -5.69 -10.10 -6.85
C ALA A 65 -5.23 -10.50 -5.45
N MET A 66 -5.82 -9.92 -4.40
CA MET A 66 -5.57 -10.28 -3.00
C MET A 66 -5.83 -11.76 -2.75
N PHE A 67 -7.00 -12.27 -3.18
CA PHE A 67 -7.35 -13.67 -3.06
C PHE A 67 -6.32 -14.58 -3.73
N GLY A 68 -5.99 -14.31 -5.00
CA GLY A 68 -5.00 -15.08 -5.75
C GLY A 68 -3.62 -15.10 -5.07
N LEU A 69 -3.13 -13.94 -4.61
CA LEU A 69 -1.84 -13.82 -3.94
C LEU A 69 -1.80 -14.58 -2.61
N LEU A 70 -2.84 -14.47 -1.79
CA LEU A 70 -2.92 -15.19 -0.51
C LEU A 70 -2.98 -16.72 -0.72
N MET A 71 -3.68 -17.17 -1.76
CA MET A 71 -3.71 -18.59 -2.15
C MET A 71 -2.33 -19.08 -2.59
N LEU A 72 -1.60 -18.28 -3.37
CA LEU A 72 -0.24 -18.60 -3.81
C LEU A 72 0.76 -18.62 -2.65
N ILE A 73 0.69 -17.65 -1.73
CA ILE A 73 1.50 -17.62 -0.51
C ILE A 73 1.19 -18.85 0.35
N SER A 74 -0.09 -19.14 0.57
CA SER A 74 -0.52 -20.29 1.36
C SER A 74 0.00 -21.60 0.80
N ARG A 75 -0.13 -21.81 -0.52
CA ARG A 75 0.39 -23.02 -1.17
C ARG A 75 1.90 -23.13 -1.01
N LYS A 76 2.62 -22.01 -1.08
CA LYS A 76 4.08 -21.99 -1.00
C LYS A 76 4.61 -22.20 0.42
N VAL A 77 3.94 -21.66 1.43
CA VAL A 77 4.38 -21.73 2.84
C VAL A 77 3.84 -22.96 3.54
N PHE A 78 2.58 -23.31 3.31
CA PHE A 78 1.85 -24.36 4.05
C PHE A 78 1.50 -25.58 3.20
N GLY A 79 1.85 -25.60 1.90
CA GLY A 79 1.56 -26.73 1.01
C GLY A 79 0.08 -26.88 0.60
N GLY A 80 -0.81 -25.98 1.06
CA GLY A 80 -2.25 -26.06 0.81
C GLY A 80 -2.90 -24.67 0.69
N TYR A 81 -4.21 -24.64 0.49
CA TYR A 81 -4.96 -23.41 0.18
C TYR A 81 -5.78 -22.86 1.36
N TYR A 82 -5.99 -23.67 2.39
CA TYR A 82 -6.87 -23.35 3.52
C TYR A 82 -6.47 -22.05 4.23
N PHE A 83 -5.17 -21.88 4.52
CA PHE A 83 -4.68 -20.66 5.14
C PHE A 83 -4.90 -19.43 4.25
N GLY A 84 -4.73 -19.57 2.93
CA GLY A 84 -4.97 -18.49 1.98
C GLY A 84 -6.42 -18.01 1.98
N ALA A 85 -7.37 -18.94 1.97
CA ALA A 85 -8.80 -18.62 2.05
C ALA A 85 -9.16 -17.96 3.38
N ILE A 86 -8.68 -18.49 4.51
CA ILE A 86 -8.92 -17.93 5.84
C ILE A 86 -8.30 -16.52 5.95
N SER A 87 -7.07 -16.33 5.47
CA SER A 87 -6.41 -15.02 5.45
C SER A 87 -7.17 -14.02 4.59
N PHE A 88 -7.69 -14.44 3.43
CA PHE A 88 -8.49 -13.55 2.59
C PHE A 88 -9.77 -13.09 3.31
N ILE A 89 -10.50 -14.03 3.92
CA ILE A 89 -11.70 -13.71 4.71
C ILE A 89 -11.32 -12.76 5.86
N ALA A 90 -10.24 -13.02 6.58
CA ALA A 90 -9.80 -12.18 7.68
C ALA A 90 -9.45 -10.75 7.24
N VAL A 91 -8.77 -10.58 6.11
CA VAL A 91 -8.42 -9.27 5.57
C VAL A 91 -9.67 -8.55 5.07
N MET A 92 -10.54 -9.22 4.33
CA MET A 92 -11.75 -8.61 3.77
C MET A 92 -12.84 -8.35 4.84
N ALA A 93 -12.86 -9.11 5.93
CA ALA A 93 -13.76 -8.89 7.05
C ALA A 93 -13.24 -7.82 8.03
N ASN A 94 -12.04 -7.28 7.81
CA ASN A 94 -11.46 -6.27 8.68
C ASN A 94 -12.21 -4.93 8.53
N PRO A 95 -12.89 -4.43 9.58
CA PRO A 95 -13.72 -3.24 9.46
C PRO A 95 -12.92 -1.96 9.22
N LEU A 96 -11.66 -1.88 9.67
CA LEU A 96 -10.78 -0.73 9.40
C LEU A 96 -10.32 -0.70 7.95
N LEU A 97 -10.10 -1.86 7.33
CA LEU A 97 -9.81 -1.92 5.90
C LEU A 97 -11.06 -1.56 5.09
N MET A 98 -12.21 -2.13 5.45
CA MET A 98 -13.47 -1.91 4.72
C MET A 98 -14.00 -0.49 4.83
N SER A 99 -13.71 0.24 5.91
CA SER A 99 -14.05 1.66 6.02
C SER A 99 -13.26 2.55 5.05
N SER A 100 -12.18 2.03 4.46
CA SER A 100 -11.32 2.74 3.50
C SER A 100 -11.60 2.43 2.03
N LEU A 101 -12.71 1.74 1.72
CA LEU A 101 -13.12 1.50 0.33
C LEU A 101 -13.27 2.81 -0.46
N GLY A 102 -12.74 2.82 -1.69
CA GLY A 102 -12.65 4.03 -2.52
C GLY A 102 -11.39 4.86 -2.28
N LEU A 103 -10.55 4.49 -1.32
CA LEU A 103 -9.22 5.05 -1.09
C LEU A 103 -8.12 4.09 -1.56
N GLU A 104 -6.88 4.55 -1.49
CA GLU A 104 -5.70 3.79 -1.92
C GLU A 104 -5.31 2.63 -1.00
N THR A 105 -5.97 2.47 0.16
CA THR A 105 -5.57 1.50 1.19
C THR A 105 -5.67 0.05 0.73
N LEU A 106 -6.72 -0.31 -0.01
CA LEU A 106 -6.88 -1.68 -0.51
C LEU A 106 -5.81 -2.00 -1.55
N LEU A 107 -5.61 -1.11 -2.53
CA LEU A 107 -4.51 -1.16 -3.51
C LEU A 107 -3.13 -1.30 -2.83
N TYR A 108 -2.87 -0.48 -1.81
CA TYR A 108 -1.63 -0.52 -1.04
C TYR A 108 -1.44 -1.88 -0.37
N THR A 109 -2.50 -2.42 0.23
CA THR A 109 -2.48 -3.74 0.87
C THR A 109 -2.21 -4.85 -0.16
N VAL A 110 -2.80 -4.78 -1.36
CA VAL A 110 -2.55 -5.73 -2.45
C VAL A 110 -1.07 -5.73 -2.84
N PHE A 111 -0.47 -4.55 -3.06
CA PHE A 111 0.96 -4.47 -3.39
C PHE A 111 1.86 -4.91 -2.23
N MET A 112 1.45 -4.67 -0.98
CA MET A 112 2.16 -5.18 0.19
C MET A 112 2.16 -6.71 0.21
N VAL A 113 1.00 -7.36 0.00
CA VAL A 113 0.89 -8.82 -0.10
C VAL A 113 1.61 -9.38 -1.34
N ALA A 114 1.57 -8.68 -2.47
CA ALA A 114 2.33 -9.04 -3.66
C ALA A 114 3.84 -9.01 -3.39
N SER A 115 4.32 -8.03 -2.63
CA SER A 115 5.74 -7.93 -2.26
C SER A 115 6.18 -9.14 -1.42
N ILE A 116 5.35 -9.58 -0.46
CA ILE A 116 5.55 -10.81 0.32
C ILE A 116 5.66 -12.02 -0.61
N TYR A 117 4.72 -12.19 -1.54
CA TYR A 117 4.75 -13.30 -2.49
C TYR A 117 6.01 -13.30 -3.35
N PHE A 118 6.37 -12.17 -3.98
CA PHE A 118 7.53 -12.12 -4.88
C PHE A 118 8.86 -12.23 -4.15
N PHE A 119 8.93 -11.79 -2.89
CA PHE A 119 10.06 -12.05 -2.02
C PHE A 119 10.21 -13.55 -1.74
N LEU A 120 9.14 -14.24 -1.32
CA LEU A 120 9.14 -15.70 -1.13
C LEU A 120 9.44 -16.45 -2.44
N ALA A 121 8.97 -15.93 -3.57
CA ALA A 121 9.24 -16.44 -4.92
C ALA A 121 10.65 -16.15 -5.43
N GLN A 122 11.45 -15.36 -4.71
CA GLN A 122 12.77 -14.90 -5.14
C GLN A 122 12.74 -14.25 -6.54
N ARG A 123 11.61 -13.63 -6.89
CA ARG A 123 11.42 -12.91 -8.17
C ARG A 123 11.79 -11.44 -7.98
N TRP A 124 13.07 -11.18 -7.73
CA TRP A 124 13.59 -9.87 -7.30
C TRP A 124 13.21 -8.72 -8.24
N TYR A 125 13.23 -8.94 -9.56
CA TYR A 125 12.87 -7.88 -10.52
C TYR A 125 11.39 -7.48 -10.42
N ILE A 126 10.49 -8.46 -10.34
CA ILE A 126 9.05 -8.18 -10.19
C ILE A 126 8.78 -7.55 -8.82
N LEU A 127 9.49 -8.00 -7.77
CA LEU A 127 9.43 -7.39 -6.45
C LEU A 127 9.80 -5.89 -6.47
N ALA A 128 10.85 -5.50 -7.21
CA ALA A 128 11.23 -4.09 -7.34
C ALA A 128 10.12 -3.25 -7.99
N VAL A 129 9.50 -3.77 -9.06
CA VAL A 129 8.37 -3.12 -9.74
C VAL A 129 7.18 -2.97 -8.79
N VAL A 130 6.81 -4.03 -8.08
CA VAL A 130 5.71 -4.02 -7.10
C VAL A 130 5.97 -3.02 -5.97
N LEU A 131 7.20 -2.94 -5.46
CA LEU A 131 7.56 -1.96 -4.44
C LEU A 131 7.52 -0.52 -4.98
N ALA A 132 7.88 -0.29 -6.24
CA ALA A 132 7.73 1.03 -6.85
C ALA A 132 6.25 1.42 -6.99
N LEU A 133 5.40 0.49 -7.45
CA LEU A 133 3.95 0.70 -7.51
C LEU A 133 3.34 0.93 -6.11
N LEU A 134 3.83 0.23 -5.09
CA LEU A 134 3.47 0.47 -3.69
C LEU A 134 3.81 1.91 -3.27
N THR A 135 5.02 2.41 -3.60
CA THR A 135 5.44 3.78 -3.32
C THR A 135 4.61 4.83 -4.08
N LEU A 136 4.21 4.55 -5.32
CA LEU A 136 3.28 5.41 -6.08
C LEU A 136 1.84 5.35 -5.55
N THR A 137 1.50 4.30 -4.82
CA THR A 137 0.21 4.21 -4.11
C THR A 137 0.27 5.03 -2.83
N ARG A 138 1.34 4.90 -2.04
CA ARG A 138 1.61 5.79 -0.93
C ARG A 138 3.13 5.95 -0.71
N PRO A 139 3.65 7.18 -0.47
CA PRO A 139 5.09 7.42 -0.37
C PRO A 139 5.78 6.60 0.73
N ASP A 140 5.08 6.24 1.81
CA ASP A 140 5.58 5.39 2.89
C ASP A 140 5.97 3.98 2.46
N GLY A 141 5.52 3.51 1.28
CA GLY A 141 5.98 2.27 0.67
C GLY A 141 7.49 2.23 0.42
N VAL A 142 8.16 3.39 0.34
CA VAL A 142 9.63 3.47 0.24
C VAL A 142 10.34 2.81 1.41
N LEU A 143 9.75 2.85 2.61
CA LEU A 143 10.31 2.23 3.80
C LEU A 143 10.39 0.70 3.64
N LEU A 144 9.34 0.09 3.08
CA LEU A 144 9.34 -1.34 2.80
C LEU A 144 10.38 -1.68 1.73
N PHE A 145 10.55 -0.83 0.72
CA PHE A 145 11.62 -1.01 -0.28
C PHE A 145 13.01 -1.00 0.34
N VAL A 146 13.33 -0.03 1.20
CA VAL A 146 14.64 0.06 1.87
C VAL A 146 14.91 -1.18 2.71
N LEU A 147 13.92 -1.63 3.49
CA LEU A 147 14.05 -2.85 4.27
C LEU A 147 14.27 -4.08 3.37
N MET A 148 13.48 -4.25 2.31
CA MET A 148 13.62 -5.38 1.39
C MET A 148 14.96 -5.35 0.66
N LEU A 149 15.46 -4.18 0.24
CA LEU A 149 16.77 -4.02 -0.41
C LEU A 149 17.91 -4.57 0.45
N TRP A 150 17.80 -4.45 1.78
CA TRP A 150 18.79 -5.01 2.70
C TRP A 150 18.87 -6.54 2.59
N PHE A 151 17.71 -7.21 2.56
CA PHE A 151 17.57 -8.67 2.54
C PHE A 151 17.67 -9.32 1.14
N VAL A 152 17.64 -8.53 0.06
CA VAL A 152 17.74 -9.06 -1.31
C VAL A 152 19.07 -9.79 -1.53
N GLY A 153 18.98 -11.08 -1.82
CA GLY A 153 20.10 -11.95 -2.20
C GLY A 153 20.94 -12.51 -1.05
N ASP A 154 20.52 -12.36 0.21
CA ASP A 154 21.30 -12.77 1.39
C ASP A 154 21.55 -14.29 1.50
N GLU A 155 20.82 -15.14 0.78
CA GLU A 155 20.96 -16.61 0.93
C GLU A 155 22.04 -17.25 0.04
N MET A 156 22.57 -16.54 -0.97
CA MET A 156 23.52 -17.13 -1.95
C MET A 156 24.63 -16.15 -2.37
N GLY A 157 25.08 -15.28 -1.46
CA GLY A 157 26.13 -14.31 -1.78
C GLY A 157 25.64 -13.28 -2.79
N SER A 158 24.72 -12.41 -2.36
CA SER A 158 24.20 -11.28 -3.14
C SER A 158 25.34 -10.54 -3.81
N SER A 159 25.50 -10.68 -5.13
CA SER A 159 26.41 -9.80 -5.84
C SER A 159 25.85 -8.40 -5.74
N LEU A 160 26.69 -7.41 -5.42
CA LEU A 160 26.35 -5.99 -5.47
C LEU A 160 25.56 -5.62 -6.75
N LYS A 161 25.83 -6.32 -7.87
CA LYS A 161 25.11 -6.20 -9.13
C LYS A 161 23.60 -6.49 -9.01
N LEU A 162 23.17 -7.46 -8.19
CA LEU A 162 21.74 -7.76 -7.98
C LEU A 162 21.06 -6.60 -7.25
N LYS A 163 21.66 -6.12 -6.15
CA LYS A 163 21.13 -4.97 -5.38
C LYS A 163 21.07 -3.71 -6.24
N LEU A 164 22.09 -3.46 -7.06
CA LEU A 164 22.10 -2.34 -8.01
C LEU A 164 21.00 -2.47 -9.09
N LYS A 165 20.80 -3.66 -9.66
CA LYS A 165 19.70 -3.87 -10.63
C LYS A 165 18.32 -3.74 -10.00
N PHE A 166 18.16 -4.23 -8.77
CA PHE A 166 16.92 -4.10 -7.99
C PHE A 166 16.61 -2.62 -7.71
N LEU A 167 17.60 -1.86 -7.25
CA LEU A 167 17.50 -0.41 -7.05
C LEU A 167 17.21 0.33 -8.36
N ALA A 168 17.94 0.02 -9.43
CA ALA A 168 17.77 0.66 -10.72
C ALA A 168 16.35 0.45 -11.25
N LEU A 169 15.81 -0.77 -11.15
CA LEU A 169 14.45 -1.07 -11.60
C LEU A 169 13.39 -0.33 -10.78
N TYR A 170 13.56 -0.28 -9.45
CA TYR A 170 12.69 0.51 -8.57
C TYR A 170 12.70 1.99 -8.97
N VAL A 171 13.89 2.59 -9.14
CA VAL A 171 14.03 4.00 -9.53
C VAL A 171 13.43 4.26 -10.92
N ILE A 172 13.68 3.40 -11.91
CA ILE A 172 13.14 3.54 -13.26
C ILE A 172 11.61 3.53 -13.27
N CYS A 173 10.97 2.70 -12.42
CA CYS A 173 9.52 2.67 -12.32
C CYS A 173 8.93 3.92 -11.68
N LEU A 174 9.64 4.55 -10.74
CA LEU A 174 9.22 5.79 -10.08
C LEU A 174 9.47 7.03 -10.93
N LEU A 175 10.55 7.03 -11.70
CA LEU A 175 11.08 8.19 -12.41
C LEU A 175 10.06 8.90 -13.32
N PRO A 176 9.20 8.23 -14.11
CA PRO A 176 8.20 8.91 -14.93
C PRO A 176 7.26 9.81 -14.13
N TRP A 177 6.76 9.31 -13.00
CA TRP A 177 5.84 10.06 -12.15
C TRP A 177 6.54 11.24 -11.49
N TYR A 178 7.71 11.00 -10.90
CA TYR A 178 8.41 12.04 -10.17
C TYR A 178 9.01 13.13 -11.06
N LEU A 179 9.43 12.78 -12.30
CA LEU A 179 9.81 13.79 -13.29
C LEU A 179 8.61 14.63 -13.72
N PHE A 180 7.46 13.99 -13.97
CA PHE A 180 6.23 14.72 -14.27
C PHE A 180 5.85 15.66 -13.12
N SER A 181 5.86 15.17 -11.88
CA SER A 181 5.58 15.96 -10.68
C SER A 181 6.52 17.15 -10.54
N TRP A 182 7.82 16.94 -10.75
CA TRP A 182 8.81 18.01 -10.68
C TRP A 182 8.61 19.08 -11.75
N ILE A 183 8.45 18.67 -13.01
CA ILE A 183 8.39 19.59 -14.16
C ILE A 183 7.05 20.32 -14.22
N HIS A 184 5.94 19.62 -13.97
CA HIS A 184 4.60 20.16 -14.19
C HIS A 184 3.88 20.60 -12.91
N LEU A 185 4.23 20.03 -11.75
CA LEU A 185 3.56 20.34 -10.49
C LEU A 185 4.45 21.17 -9.53
N GLY A 186 5.73 21.35 -9.86
CA GLY A 186 6.66 22.21 -9.13
C GLY A 186 7.23 21.61 -7.84
N SER A 187 6.87 20.37 -7.49
CA SER A 187 7.40 19.68 -6.30
C SER A 187 7.56 18.18 -6.55
N PHE A 188 8.55 17.56 -5.89
CA PHE A 188 8.82 16.12 -6.00
C PHE A 188 7.83 15.29 -5.17
N LEU A 189 7.48 15.78 -3.98
CA LEU A 189 6.50 15.15 -3.10
C LEU A 189 5.20 15.97 -3.09
N PRO A 190 4.03 15.32 -2.93
CA PRO A 190 2.77 16.01 -2.77
C PRO A 190 2.78 16.99 -1.59
N ASP A 191 2.20 18.16 -1.75
CA ASP A 191 2.23 19.24 -0.74
C ASP A 191 1.54 18.80 0.56
N THR A 192 0.53 17.94 0.45
CA THR A 192 -0.23 17.38 1.56
C THR A 192 0.53 16.29 2.33
N PHE A 193 1.63 15.76 1.81
CA PHE A 193 2.45 14.78 2.51
C PHE A 193 2.95 15.34 3.85
N PHE A 194 3.53 16.55 3.84
CA PHE A 194 4.04 17.19 5.05
C PHE A 194 2.93 17.56 6.04
N LEU A 195 1.74 17.89 5.55
CA LEU A 195 0.57 18.19 6.38
C LEU A 195 0.07 16.93 7.11
N LYS A 196 0.10 15.76 6.45
CA LYS A 196 -0.32 14.48 7.04
C LYS A 196 0.66 13.96 8.09
N PHE A 197 1.95 14.28 7.98
CA PHE A 197 2.95 13.87 8.96
C PHE A 197 2.82 14.57 10.32
N ASN A 198 2.46 15.86 10.33
CA ASN A 198 2.30 16.63 11.57
C ASN A 198 0.83 16.86 11.96
N GLN A 199 -0.06 15.97 11.53
CA GLN A 199 -1.49 16.17 11.70
C GLN A 199 -1.91 15.96 13.17
N ASN A 200 -2.46 17.00 13.78
CA ASN A 200 -2.99 16.96 15.14
C ASN A 200 -4.42 17.53 15.15
N TRP A 201 -5.38 16.73 15.61
CA TRP A 201 -6.79 17.12 15.67
C TRP A 201 -7.16 17.56 17.08
N GLY A 202 -6.86 18.81 17.43
CA GLY A 202 -7.28 19.39 18.72
C GLY A 202 -6.68 18.66 19.94
N GLY A 203 -5.42 18.26 19.86
CA GLY A 203 -4.70 17.52 20.91
C GLY A 203 -4.68 16.01 20.70
N ILE A 204 -5.38 15.50 19.68
CA ILE A 204 -5.40 14.10 19.27
C ILE A 204 -4.33 13.89 18.19
N ASP A 205 -3.20 13.34 18.63
CA ASP A 205 -2.13 12.81 17.80
C ASP A 205 -2.41 11.34 17.41
N TYR A 206 -1.52 10.73 16.63
CA TYR A 206 -1.70 9.36 16.14
C TYR A 206 -1.90 8.32 17.25
N LEU A 207 -1.12 8.44 18.34
CA LEU A 207 -1.23 7.55 19.51
C LEU A 207 -2.59 7.68 20.20
N LYS A 208 -3.01 8.92 20.50
CA LYS A 208 -4.32 9.18 21.11
C LYS A 208 -5.46 8.80 20.18
N GLY A 209 -5.24 8.88 18.87
CA GLY A 209 -6.17 8.39 17.85
C GLY A 209 -6.53 6.91 18.07
N ILE A 210 -5.55 6.06 18.36
CA ILE A 210 -5.81 4.62 18.63
C ILE A 210 -6.69 4.46 19.87
N PHE A 211 -6.42 5.19 20.94
CA PHE A 211 -7.25 5.16 22.15
C PHE A 211 -8.67 5.68 21.90
N LEU A 212 -8.81 6.72 21.07
CA LEU A 212 -10.11 7.23 20.65
C LEU A 212 -10.90 6.16 19.89
N TYR A 213 -10.26 5.44 18.95
CA TYR A 213 -10.90 4.35 18.21
C TYR A 213 -11.27 3.18 19.13
N ILE A 214 -10.43 2.80 20.09
CA ILE A 214 -10.77 1.78 21.09
C ILE A 214 -11.98 2.21 21.91
N TYR A 215 -12.02 3.48 22.32
CA TYR A 215 -13.11 4.02 23.13
C TYR A 215 -14.44 4.13 22.35
N LYS A 216 -14.40 4.62 21.11
CA LYS A 216 -15.59 4.84 20.28
C LYS A 216 -16.07 3.59 19.55
N PHE A 217 -15.15 2.70 19.17
CA PHE A 217 -15.40 1.54 18.31
C PHE A 217 -14.73 0.26 18.84
N PRO A 218 -14.98 -0.14 20.10
CA PRO A 218 -14.24 -1.23 20.75
C PRO A 218 -14.40 -2.57 20.02
N PHE A 219 -15.60 -2.87 19.51
CA PHE A 219 -15.87 -4.10 18.79
C PHE A 219 -15.12 -4.18 17.45
N PHE A 220 -15.10 -3.09 16.68
CA PHE A 220 -14.39 -3.05 15.40
C PHE A 220 -12.87 -3.12 15.60
N MET A 221 -12.34 -2.47 16.64
CA MET A 221 -10.93 -2.59 17.02
C MET A 221 -10.59 -4.02 17.44
N LEU A 222 -11.41 -4.65 18.29
CA LEU A 222 -11.20 -6.02 18.72
C LEU A 222 -11.11 -6.98 17.52
N ILE A 223 -12.09 -6.93 16.60
CA ILE A 223 -12.10 -7.77 15.41
C ILE A 223 -10.88 -7.51 14.53
N SER A 224 -10.48 -6.24 14.36
CA SER A 224 -9.36 -5.87 13.49
C SER A 224 -8.03 -6.42 13.97
N PHE A 225 -7.86 -6.59 15.29
CA PHE A 225 -6.59 -7.01 15.90
C PHE A 225 -6.62 -8.42 16.51
N ILE A 226 -7.75 -9.13 16.49
CA ILE A 226 -7.90 -10.44 17.15
C ILE A 226 -6.89 -11.49 16.65
N LEU A 227 -6.46 -11.38 15.40
CA LEU A 227 -5.49 -12.30 14.79
C LEU A 227 -4.02 -11.85 14.97
N ALA A 228 -3.77 -10.62 15.41
CA ALA A 228 -2.43 -10.09 15.57
C ALA A 228 -1.56 -10.92 16.55
N PRO A 229 -2.08 -11.38 17.71
CA PRO A 229 -1.30 -12.24 18.62
C PRO A 229 -0.87 -13.56 17.99
N LEU A 230 -1.73 -14.18 17.15
CA LEU A 230 -1.41 -15.42 16.46
C LEU A 230 -0.29 -15.20 15.43
N GLY A 231 -0.37 -14.09 14.69
CA GLY A 231 0.70 -13.66 13.80
C GLY A 231 2.02 -13.50 14.56
N PHE A 232 2.00 -12.76 15.67
CA PHE A 232 3.19 -12.52 16.50
C PHE A 232 3.82 -13.81 17.06
N LEU A 233 2.99 -14.74 17.56
CA LEU A 233 3.47 -16.03 18.05
C LEU A 233 4.14 -16.87 16.95
N TYR A 234 3.63 -16.80 15.72
CA TYR A 234 4.26 -17.44 14.57
C TYR A 234 5.63 -16.82 14.27
N ILE A 235 5.76 -15.49 14.31
CA ILE A 235 7.06 -14.80 14.13
C ILE A 235 8.08 -15.29 15.15
N ILE A 236 7.70 -15.50 16.41
CA ILE A 236 8.64 -15.92 17.46
C ILE A 236 9.10 -17.38 17.28
N ARG A 237 8.21 -18.25 16.79
CA ARG A 237 8.46 -19.70 16.77
C ARG A 237 9.14 -20.20 15.49
N GLU A 238 8.89 -19.55 14.36
CA GLU A 238 9.34 -20.06 13.06
C GLU A 238 10.79 -19.73 12.76
N LYS A 239 11.49 -20.62 12.05
CA LYS A 239 12.85 -20.40 11.54
C LYS A 239 12.85 -20.49 10.01
N GLY A 240 13.64 -19.65 9.33
CA GLY A 240 13.81 -19.67 7.87
C GLY A 240 13.38 -18.39 7.15
N ASN A 241 13.05 -18.49 5.86
CA ASN A 241 12.69 -17.34 5.03
C ASN A 241 11.40 -16.64 5.48
N SER A 242 10.41 -17.41 5.93
CA SER A 242 9.18 -16.88 6.53
C SER A 242 9.47 -16.00 7.75
N HIS A 243 10.46 -16.37 8.57
CA HIS A 243 10.90 -15.60 9.73
C HIS A 243 11.63 -14.30 9.36
N ARG A 244 12.44 -14.30 8.29
CA ARG A 244 13.07 -13.06 7.79
C ARG A 244 12.02 -12.06 7.33
N LEU A 245 11.07 -12.53 6.52
CA LEU A 245 9.99 -11.70 6.01
C LEU A 245 9.11 -11.17 7.14
N ALA A 246 8.77 -12.01 8.11
CA ALA A 246 8.05 -11.60 9.30
C ALA A 246 8.77 -10.48 10.08
N ARG A 247 10.10 -10.59 10.24
CA ARG A 247 10.91 -9.51 10.86
C ARG A 247 10.88 -8.23 10.05
N VAL A 248 11.00 -8.30 8.72
CA VAL A 248 10.89 -7.12 7.83
C VAL A 248 9.55 -6.42 8.04
N LEU A 249 8.44 -7.17 8.02
CA LEU A 249 7.10 -6.61 8.20
C LEU A 249 6.90 -6.03 9.59
N TRP A 250 7.48 -6.65 10.62
CA TRP A 250 7.41 -6.16 11.99
C TRP A 250 8.20 -4.87 12.19
N ILE A 251 9.45 -4.82 11.69
CA ILE A 251 10.28 -3.60 11.71
C ILE A 251 9.61 -2.50 10.89
N PHE A 252 9.05 -2.83 9.72
CA PHE A 252 8.27 -1.90 8.90
C PHE A 252 7.11 -1.31 9.72
N GLY A 253 6.30 -2.15 10.37
CA GLY A 253 5.17 -1.71 11.18
C GLY A 253 5.58 -0.83 12.35
N MET A 254 6.68 -1.15 13.05
CA MET A 254 7.20 -0.33 14.14
C MET A 254 7.73 1.02 13.66
N LEU A 255 8.55 1.03 12.61
CA LEU A 255 9.11 2.27 12.07
C LEU A 255 8.02 3.16 11.50
N HIS A 256 7.01 2.58 10.85
CA HIS A 256 5.83 3.29 10.39
C HIS A 256 5.08 3.92 11.57
N PHE A 257 4.77 3.13 12.60
CA PHE A 257 4.10 3.63 13.81
C PHE A 257 4.87 4.77 14.47
N ILE A 258 6.19 4.63 14.65
CA ILE A 258 7.06 5.68 15.23
C ILE A 258 7.08 6.93 14.35
N GLY A 259 7.05 6.77 13.03
CA GLY A 259 7.05 7.91 12.11
C GLY A 259 5.80 8.79 12.18
N TYR A 260 4.68 8.25 12.67
CA TYR A 260 3.41 8.98 12.82
C TYR A 260 3.07 9.35 14.27
N ALA A 261 3.71 8.72 15.26
CA ALA A 261 3.48 8.92 16.69
C ALA A 261 4.21 10.15 17.24
#